data_AF-A0A2I0XAK2-F1
#
_entry.id   AF-A0A2I0XAK2-F1
#
_cell.length_a   1.000
_cell.length_b   1.000
_cell.length_c   1.000
_cell.angle_alpha   90.00
_cell.angle_beta   90.00
_cell.angle_gamma   90.00
#
_symmetry.space_group_name_H-M   'P 1'
#
loop_
_entity.id
_entity.type
_entity.pdbx_description
1 polymer ?
#
loop_
_entity_poly.entity_id
_entity_poly.type
_entity_poly.pdbx_seq_one_letter_code
_entity_poly.pdbx_strand_id
1 'polypeptide(L)'
;MYNRLSQSRKTLTDEFINGVNFFIQQAKQLPSFISEGKFRCPCSKHKNLVHLEPDDVTVDLYRRGFMPRYWYWTSHGEYEPLFDYQCGPSTSSNVAEAEKHPSKS
;
A
#
# COMPACT_ATOMS: atom_id res chain seq x y z
N MET A 1 -10.45 -7.88 0.03
CA MET A 1 -10.21 -7.05 -1.18
C MET A 1 -10.22 -7.82 -2.49
N TYR A 2 -9.79 -9.09 -2.59
CA TYR A 2 -9.65 -9.80 -3.89
C TYR A 2 -10.70 -10.88 -4.15
N ASN A 3 -11.43 -11.32 -3.12
CA ASN A 3 -12.55 -12.25 -3.25
C ASN A 3 -13.76 -11.54 -3.85
N ARG A 4 -13.67 -11.17 -5.13
CA ARG A 4 -14.64 -10.27 -5.76
C ARG A 4 -16.04 -10.87 -5.83
N LEU A 5 -16.15 -12.12 -6.25
CA LEU A 5 -17.43 -12.77 -6.47
C LEU A 5 -17.66 -13.87 -5.42
N SER A 6 -18.91 -14.02 -5.00
CA SER A 6 -19.35 -15.10 -4.12
C SER A 6 -19.06 -16.49 -4.72
N GLN A 7 -19.21 -17.54 -3.92
CA GLN A 7 -18.99 -18.92 -4.37
C GLN A 7 -19.86 -19.29 -5.58
N SER A 8 -21.08 -18.75 -5.65
CA SER A 8 -21.99 -18.94 -6.79
C SER A 8 -21.61 -18.11 -8.01
N ARG A 9 -20.64 -17.19 -7.88
CA ARG A 9 -20.12 -16.27 -8.89
C ARG A 9 -21.18 -15.30 -9.46
N LYS A 10 -22.33 -15.18 -8.79
CA LYS A 10 -23.46 -14.34 -9.21
C LYS A 10 -23.46 -12.95 -8.60
N THR A 11 -22.83 -12.78 -7.43
CA THR A 11 -22.88 -11.54 -6.65
C THR A 11 -21.48 -11.12 -6.22
N LEU A 12 -21.32 -9.83 -5.94
CA LEU A 12 -20.13 -9.35 -5.23
C LEU A 12 -20.16 -9.85 -3.78
N THR A 13 -18.99 -10.04 -3.17
CA THR A 13 -18.90 -10.31 -1.73
C THR A 13 -18.93 -8.99 -0.95
N ASP A 14 -19.43 -9.04 0.28
CA ASP A 14 -19.40 -7.89 1.18
C ASP A 14 -17.96 -7.46 1.49
N GLU A 15 -17.04 -8.43 1.61
CA GLU A 15 -15.61 -8.17 1.78
C GLU A 15 -15.04 -7.32 0.63
N PHE A 16 -15.45 -7.60 -0.61
CA PHE A 16 -15.04 -6.83 -1.77
C PHE A 16 -15.67 -5.44 -1.78
N ILE A 17 -16.97 -5.34 -1.54
CA ILE A 17 -17.71 -4.07 -1.49
C ILE A 17 -17.10 -3.14 -0.44
N ASN A 18 -16.90 -3.64 0.78
CA ASN A 18 -16.31 -2.87 1.88
C ASN A 18 -14.89 -2.42 1.55
N GLY A 19 -14.09 -3.29 0.95
CA GLY A 19 -12.74 -2.95 0.51
C GLY A 19 -12.70 -1.85 -0.55
N VAL A 20 -13.59 -1.90 -1.55
CA VAL A 20 -13.73 -0.82 -2.54
C VAL A 20 -14.19 0.47 -1.88
N ASN A 21 -15.21 0.43 -1.01
CA ASN A 21 -15.70 1.62 -0.32
C ASN A 21 -14.61 2.29 0.51
N PHE A 22 -13.83 1.48 1.25
CA PHE A 22 -12.69 1.95 2.03
C PHE A 22 -11.63 2.60 1.12
N PHE A 23 -11.25 1.94 0.02
CA PHE A 23 -10.32 2.51 -0.96
C PHE A 23 -10.79 3.88 -1.48
N ILE A 24 -12.06 4.00 -1.89
CA ILE A 24 -12.60 5.25 -2.42
C ILE A 24 -12.57 6.36 -1.36
N GLN A 25 -12.94 6.05 -0.10
CA GLN A 25 -12.91 7.02 1.00
C GLN A 25 -11.49 7.52 1.29
N GLN A 26 -10.49 6.63 1.26
CA GLN A 26 -9.10 7.00 1.49
C GLN A 26 -8.54 7.79 0.30
N ALA A 27 -8.82 7.38 -0.93
CA ALA A 27 -8.37 8.08 -2.14
C ALA A 27 -8.91 9.51 -2.22
N LYS A 28 -10.13 9.76 -1.73
CA LYS A 28 -10.73 11.11 -1.66
C LYS A 28 -10.01 12.06 -0.69
N GLN A 29 -9.25 11.53 0.27
CA GLN A 29 -8.51 12.36 1.23
C GLN A 29 -7.12 12.74 0.72
N LEU A 30 -6.68 12.18 -0.41
CA LEU A 30 -5.36 12.46 -0.96
C LEU A 30 -5.29 13.88 -1.53
N PRO A 31 -4.16 14.59 -1.38
CA PRO A 31 -3.97 15.93 -1.93
C PRO A 31 -4.24 16.00 -3.45
N SER A 32 -3.86 14.96 -4.19
CA SER A 32 -4.10 14.88 -5.65
C SER A 32 -5.59 14.86 -6.00
N PHE A 33 -6.42 14.20 -5.18
CA PHE A 33 -7.86 14.22 -5.38
C PHE A 33 -8.46 15.58 -5.01
N ILE A 34 -7.99 16.20 -3.94
CA ILE A 34 -8.47 17.53 -3.51
C ILE A 34 -8.21 18.56 -4.63
N SER A 35 -7.10 18.44 -5.37
CA SER A 35 -6.79 19.34 -6.49
C SER A 35 -7.54 19.03 -7.78
N GLU A 36 -7.72 17.75 -8.14
CA GLU A 36 -8.20 17.35 -9.47
C GLU A 36 -9.64 16.80 -9.49
N GLY A 37 -10.19 16.43 -8.33
CA GLY A 37 -11.47 15.73 -8.19
C GLY A 37 -11.47 14.31 -8.77
N LYS A 38 -10.29 13.78 -9.14
CA LYS A 38 -10.10 12.48 -9.79
C LYS A 38 -8.87 11.78 -9.22
N PHE A 39 -8.84 10.46 -9.33
CA PHE A 39 -7.66 9.66 -8.98
C PHE A 39 -7.46 8.49 -9.94
N ARG A 40 -6.28 7.88 -9.86
CA ARG A 40 -5.88 6.77 -10.74
C ARG A 40 -6.78 5.56 -10.51
N CYS A 41 -7.33 5.01 -11.59
CA CYS A 41 -8.17 3.82 -11.52
C CYS A 41 -7.31 2.54 -11.39
N PRO A 42 -7.37 1.80 -10.26
CA PRO A 42 -6.55 0.60 -10.07
C PRO A 42 -7.21 -0.66 -10.65
N CYS A 43 -8.24 -0.54 -11.49
CA CYS A 43 -8.91 -1.69 -12.05
C CYS A 43 -7.99 -2.46 -13.02
N SER A 44 -8.28 -3.74 -13.23
CA SER A 44 -7.47 -4.63 -14.09
C SER A 44 -7.31 -4.14 -15.55
N LYS A 45 -8.22 -3.28 -16.03
CA LYS A 45 -8.13 -2.62 -17.35
C LYS A 45 -7.18 -1.42 -17.33
N HIS A 46 -7.39 -0.48 -16.41
CA HIS A 46 -6.70 0.82 -16.42
C HIS A 46 -5.33 0.77 -15.74
N LYS A 47 -5.11 -0.12 -14.76
CA LYS A 47 -3.80 -0.36 -14.11
C LYS A 47 -3.12 0.94 -13.62
N ASN A 48 -3.89 1.85 -13.03
CA ASN A 48 -3.46 3.17 -12.54
C ASN A 48 -3.01 4.17 -13.62
N LEU A 49 -3.29 3.90 -14.90
CA LEU A 49 -2.89 4.79 -16.01
C LEU A 49 -3.93 5.87 -16.34
N VAL A 50 -5.17 5.72 -15.88
CA VAL A 50 -6.29 6.62 -16.19
C VAL A 50 -6.82 7.25 -14.92
N HIS A 51 -7.05 8.56 -14.93
CA HIS A 51 -7.71 9.29 -13.83
C HIS A 51 -9.21 9.36 -14.10
N LEU A 52 -10.01 8.92 -13.14
CA LEU A 52 -11.46 8.88 -13.23
C LEU A 52 -12.09 9.46 -11.97
N GLU A 53 -13.38 9.77 -12.06
CA GLU A 53 -14.17 10.18 -10.91
C GLU A 53 -14.43 8.99 -9.98
N PRO A 54 -14.70 9.23 -8.68
CA PRO A 54 -14.87 8.16 -7.70
C PRO A 54 -15.93 7.12 -8.07
N ASP A 55 -17.04 7.57 -8.66
CA ASP A 55 -18.17 6.70 -9.02
C ASP A 55 -17.78 5.80 -10.20
N ASP A 56 -17.08 6.34 -11.19
CA ASP A 56 -16.54 5.57 -12.33
C ASP A 56 -15.54 4.52 -11.86
N VAL A 57 -14.62 4.88 -10.94
CA VAL A 57 -13.67 3.91 -10.38
C VAL A 57 -14.41 2.82 -9.60
N THR A 58 -15.44 3.17 -8.83
CA THR A 58 -16.26 2.20 -8.08
C THR A 58 -16.92 1.20 -9.01
N VAL A 59 -17.57 1.67 -10.07
CA VAL A 59 -18.21 0.82 -11.09
C VAL A 59 -17.19 -0.10 -11.77
N ASP A 60 -16.02 0.43 -12.15
CA ASP A 60 -14.97 -0.36 -12.78
C ASP A 60 -14.40 -1.44 -11.85
N LEU A 61 -14.22 -1.13 -10.57
CA LEU A 61 -13.75 -2.10 -9.58
C LEU A 61 -14.78 -3.20 -9.33
N TYR A 62 -16.06 -2.86 -9.21
CA TYR A 62 -17.14 -3.85 -9.12
C TYR A 62 -17.16 -4.78 -10.35
N ARG A 63 -16.99 -4.22 -11.56
CA ARG A 63 -17.02 -4.98 -12.82
C ARG A 63 -15.77 -5.79 -13.10
N ARG A 64 -14.59 -5.34 -12.68
CA ARG A 64 -13.31 -5.88 -13.17
C ARG A 64 -12.33 -6.29 -12.07
N GLY A 65 -12.57 -5.88 -10.83
CA GLY A 65 -11.63 -6.04 -9.73
C GLY A 65 -10.42 -5.13 -9.83
N PHE A 66 -9.65 -5.09 -8.74
CA PHE A 66 -8.32 -4.49 -8.70
C PHE A 66 -7.36 -5.24 -9.64
N MET A 67 -6.33 -4.53 -10.11
CA MET A 67 -5.22 -5.16 -10.81
C MET A 67 -4.49 -6.15 -9.89
N PRO A 68 -3.91 -7.24 -10.43
CA PRO A 68 -3.22 -8.24 -9.61
C PRO A 68 -2.08 -7.62 -8.79
N ARG A 69 -1.88 -8.12 -7.56
CA ARG A 69 -0.79 -7.73 -6.65
C ARG A 69 -0.80 -6.25 -6.22
N TYR A 70 -1.95 -5.58 -6.28
CA TYR A 70 -2.12 -4.21 -5.80
C TYR A 70 -2.45 -4.17 -4.30
N TRP A 71 -1.58 -4.77 -3.48
CA TRP A 71 -1.80 -4.90 -2.03
C TRP A 71 -1.59 -3.59 -1.29
N TYR A 72 -0.65 -2.79 -1.79
CA TYR A 72 -0.30 -1.48 -1.28
C TYR A 72 -0.66 -0.45 -2.34
N TRP A 73 -1.30 0.64 -1.95
CA TRP A 73 -1.72 1.67 -2.90
C TRP A 73 -0.55 2.61 -3.23
N THR A 74 0.52 2.05 -3.77
CA THR A 74 1.77 2.79 -4.06
C THR A 74 1.56 3.92 -5.07
N SER A 75 0.64 3.75 -6.02
CA SER A 75 0.24 4.83 -6.94
C SER A 75 -0.59 5.93 -6.27
N HIS A 76 -0.92 5.76 -5.00
CA HIS A 76 -1.74 6.63 -4.16
C HIS A 76 -1.01 7.03 -2.86
N GLY A 77 0.31 6.82 -2.80
CA GLY A 77 1.16 7.32 -1.71
C GLY A 77 1.38 6.38 -0.52
N GLU A 78 0.84 5.17 -0.56
CA GLU A 78 1.19 4.15 0.44
C GLU A 78 2.55 3.50 0.12
N TYR A 79 3.26 3.09 1.17
CA TYR A 79 4.51 2.35 1.02
C TYR A 79 4.27 0.88 1.30
N GLU A 80 4.92 0.01 0.53
CA GLU A 80 5.08 -1.38 0.93
C GLU A 80 5.88 -1.41 2.23
N PRO A 81 5.46 -2.16 3.27
CA PRO A 81 6.25 -2.36 4.47
C PRO A 81 7.60 -2.90 4.05
N LEU A 82 8.66 -2.14 4.34
CA LEU A 82 10.02 -2.66 4.28
C LEU A 82 10.06 -3.83 5.27
N PHE A 83 10.09 -5.06 4.77
CA PHE A 83 10.43 -6.19 5.61
C PHE A 83 11.83 -5.92 6.13
N ASP A 84 11.94 -5.59 7.42
CA ASP A 84 13.20 -5.52 8.13
C ASP A 84 13.86 -6.90 8.03
N TYR A 85 14.64 -7.13 6.97
CA TYR A 85 15.73 -8.08 7.04
C TYR A 85 16.69 -7.49 8.07
N GLN A 86 16.55 -7.98 9.29
CA GLN A 86 17.40 -7.71 10.44
C GLN A 86 18.84 -7.48 10.02
N CYS A 87 19.31 -6.25 10.24
CA CYS A 87 20.69 -6.01 10.59
C CYS A 87 20.93 -6.78 11.89
N GLY A 88 21.47 -8.00 11.78
CA GLY A 88 21.98 -8.73 12.94
C GLY A 88 23.07 -7.88 13.60
N PRO A 89 23.26 -7.96 14.94
CA PRO A 89 24.34 -7.25 15.60
C PRO A 89 25.64 -7.71 14.96
N SER A 90 26.31 -6.79 14.27
CA SER A 90 27.65 -7.04 13.76
C SER A 90 28.56 -7.20 14.98
N THR A 91 28.84 -8.44 15.35
CA THR A 91 29.95 -8.76 16.24
C THR A 91 31.23 -8.37 15.52
N SER A 92 31.66 -7.12 15.68
CA SER A 92 33.05 -6.75 15.46
C SER A 92 33.72 -6.74 16.82
N SER A 93 34.21 -7.91 17.20
CA SER A 93 35.21 -8.06 18.25
C SER A 93 36.39 -7.15 17.94
N ASN A 94 36.66 -6.18 18.80
CA ASN A 94 38.02 -5.68 19.00
C ASN A 94 38.27 -5.65 20.50
N VAL A 95 38.88 -6.74 20.95
CA VAL A 95 39.63 -6.82 22.19
C VAL A 95 40.88 -5.94 22.05
N ALA A 96 41.07 -5.02 22.99
CA ALA A 96 42.40 -4.52 23.37
C ALA A 96 42.25 -3.77 24.70
N GLU A 97 42.34 -4.54 25.78
CA GLU A 97 42.72 -4.07 27.10
C GLU A 97 44.24 -3.84 27.09
N ALA A 98 44.69 -2.63 27.46
CA ALA A 98 46.05 -2.37 27.90
C ALA A 98 46.08 -1.11 28.79
N GLU A 99 46.10 -1.37 30.10
CA GLU A 99 46.65 -0.59 31.20
C GLU A 99 47.56 0.61 30.84
N LYS A 100 47.37 1.76 31.53
CA LYS A 100 48.34 2.34 32.49
C LYS A 100 48.10 3.85 32.75
N HIS A 101 47.72 4.17 33.99
CA HIS A 101 47.88 5.49 34.62
C HIS A 101 49.35 5.96 34.61
N PRO A 102 49.67 7.27 34.49
CA PRO A 102 49.68 8.14 35.68
C PRO A 102 49.32 9.64 35.49
N SER A 103 48.76 10.20 36.58
CA SER A 103 49.05 11.49 37.25
C SER A 103 49.37 12.79 36.50
N LYS A 104 48.55 13.80 36.87
CA LYS A 104 48.86 15.21 37.20
C LYS A 104 49.26 16.20 36.09
N SER A 105 48.51 17.29 36.01
CA SER A 105 48.97 18.64 36.39
C SER A 105 47.79 19.45 36.91
#